data_AF-A0A7C0XND2-F1
#
_entry.id   AF-A0A7C0XND2-F1
#
_cell.length_a   1.000
_cell.length_b   1.000
_cell.length_c   1.000
_cell.angle_alpha   90.00
_cell.angle_beta   90.00
_cell.angle_gamma   90.00
#
_symmetry.space_group_name_H-M   'P 1'
#
loop_
_entity.id
_entity.type
_entity.pdbx_description
1 polymer ?
#
loop_
_entity_poly.entity_id
_entity_poly.type
_entity_poly.pdbx_seq_one_letter_code
_entity_poly.pdbx_strand_id
1 'polypeptide(L)'
;MSLPLPDVQASSPKVKINLTRVGVENVKKLVEVAREGGKRPVILVSDFYIFVDLPSEIKGANFSRNFEAMYEVLEEAVSEPTYEVEELCSEVAKRLLLRHDYASTAEVGMRSVYMLKRRTPTLKIQCQEPATIFAEAKAFRTPPPTPPTTSGESGSGSRTGSRTGSKTGCRIKKLIGAEIVGMTTCPCAQELMR
;
A
#
# COMPACT_ATOMS: atom_id res chain seq x y z
N MET A 1 8.69 49.07 -4.32
CA MET A 1 7.78 47.95 -4.68
C MET A 1 8.64 46.71 -4.89
N SER A 2 8.62 45.78 -3.93
CA SER A 2 9.35 44.52 -4.01
C SER A 2 8.66 43.60 -5.02
N LEU A 3 9.36 43.23 -6.11
CA LEU A 3 8.89 42.20 -7.04
C LEU A 3 8.72 40.88 -6.27
N PRO A 4 7.56 40.21 -6.34
CA PRO A 4 7.37 38.92 -5.69
C PRO A 4 8.37 37.93 -6.31
N LEU A 5 9.17 37.29 -5.46
CA LEU A 5 10.14 36.28 -5.90
C LEU A 5 9.37 35.18 -6.67
N PRO A 6 9.83 34.79 -7.87
CA PRO A 6 9.19 33.73 -8.63
C PRO A 6 9.25 32.44 -7.81
N ASP A 7 8.08 31.83 -7.59
CA ASP A 7 7.97 30.56 -6.88
C ASP A 7 8.73 29.48 -7.68
N VAL A 8 9.95 29.19 -7.22
CA VAL A 8 10.88 28.25 -7.86
C VAL A 8 10.29 26.83 -7.89
N GLN A 9 9.39 26.52 -6.95
CA GLN A 9 8.72 25.22 -6.80
C GLN A 9 7.62 25.04 -7.87
N ALA A 10 6.88 26.12 -8.16
CA ALA A 10 5.87 26.15 -9.22
C ALA A 10 6.44 26.30 -10.64
N SER A 11 7.76 26.49 -10.79
CA SER A 11 8.40 26.66 -12.10
C SER A 11 8.61 25.31 -12.80
N SER A 12 8.40 25.25 -14.12
CA SER A 12 8.56 24.01 -14.89
C SER A 12 10.03 23.57 -14.98
N PRO A 13 10.35 22.27 -14.81
CA PRO A 13 11.71 21.75 -14.86
C PRO A 13 12.33 21.90 -16.24
N LYS A 14 13.62 22.24 -16.25
CA LYS A 14 14.44 22.29 -17.48
C LYS A 14 14.51 20.91 -18.17
N VAL A 15 14.27 19.84 -17.41
CA VAL A 15 14.16 18.45 -17.86
C VAL A 15 12.87 17.85 -17.30
N LYS A 16 11.89 17.58 -18.17
CA LYS A 16 10.56 17.08 -17.81
C LYS A 16 10.57 15.56 -17.63
N ILE A 17 10.99 15.08 -16.46
CA ILE A 17 10.92 13.66 -16.09
C ILE A 17 9.81 13.48 -15.05
N ASN A 18 8.94 12.50 -15.25
CA ASN A 18 7.94 12.11 -14.25
C ASN A 18 8.63 11.31 -13.14
N LEU A 19 8.38 11.64 -11.87
CA LEU A 19 8.84 10.84 -10.74
C LEU A 19 7.74 9.87 -10.35
N THR A 20 7.99 8.58 -10.52
CA THR A 20 7.01 7.52 -10.24
C THR A 20 6.78 7.28 -8.76
N ARG A 21 7.76 7.62 -7.91
CA ARG A 21 7.70 7.41 -6.45
C ARG A 21 8.32 8.60 -5.73
N VAL A 22 7.47 9.35 -5.05
CA VAL A 22 7.84 10.46 -4.18
C VAL A 22 7.09 10.30 -2.87
N GLY A 23 7.79 10.26 -1.75
CA GLY A 23 7.15 9.85 -0.51
C GLY A 23 8.10 9.63 0.65
N VAL A 24 7.61 8.91 1.66
CA VAL A 24 8.35 8.60 2.88
C VAL A 24 8.41 7.09 3.08
N GLU A 25 9.55 6.63 3.58
CA GLU A 25 9.81 5.24 3.92
C GLU A 25 10.15 5.14 5.42
N ASN A 26 10.10 3.92 5.98
CA ASN A 26 10.48 3.61 7.36
C ASN A 26 9.67 4.36 8.42
N VAL A 27 8.38 4.58 8.16
CA VAL A 27 7.48 5.17 9.14
C VAL A 27 6.98 4.08 10.08
N LYS A 28 7.50 4.08 11.31
CA LYS A 28 7.09 3.11 12.35
C LYS A 28 5.77 3.51 12.98
N LYS A 29 4.78 2.62 12.93
CA LYS A 29 3.46 2.82 13.56
C LYS A 29 3.00 1.56 14.27
N LEU A 30 2.23 1.77 15.33
CA LEU A 30 1.58 0.69 16.07
C LEU A 30 0.18 0.50 15.47
N VAL A 31 -0.07 -0.67 14.89
CA VAL A 31 -1.34 -1.01 14.24
C VAL A 31 -2.09 -2.00 15.10
N GLU A 32 -3.33 -1.67 15.44
CA GLU A 32 -4.23 -2.56 16.17
C GLU A 32 -5.15 -3.29 15.20
N VAL A 33 -4.94 -4.60 15.07
CA VAL A 33 -5.80 -5.46 14.27
C VAL A 33 -6.83 -6.12 15.18
N ALA A 34 -8.07 -5.63 15.09
CA ALA A 34 -9.22 -6.15 15.78
C ALA A 34 -9.55 -7.57 15.31
N ARG A 35 -10.02 -8.40 16.24
CA ARG A 35 -10.39 -9.79 15.94
C ARG A 35 -11.85 -10.03 16.28
N GLU A 36 -12.51 -10.80 15.42
CA GLU A 36 -13.88 -11.24 15.65
C GLU A 36 -14.04 -12.04 16.95
N GLY A 37 -15.22 -11.93 17.56
CA GLY A 37 -15.59 -12.69 18.75
C GLY A 37 -14.93 -12.20 20.04
N GLY A 38 -14.59 -10.91 20.15
CA GLY A 38 -14.10 -10.30 21.40
C GLY A 38 -12.71 -10.79 21.85
N LYS A 39 -11.96 -11.41 20.94
CA LYS A 39 -10.58 -11.84 21.22
C LYS A 39 -9.67 -10.62 21.32
N ARG A 40 -8.62 -10.72 22.13
CA ARG A 40 -7.60 -9.67 22.25
C ARG A 40 -7.06 -9.29 20.86
N PRO A 41 -7.01 -7.98 20.52
CA PRO A 41 -6.48 -7.52 19.24
C PRO A 41 -5.01 -7.89 19.09
N VAL A 42 -4.56 -8.01 17.83
CA VAL A 42 -3.14 -8.18 17.51
C VAL A 42 -2.52 -6.80 17.41
N ILE A 43 -1.49 -6.56 18.20
CA ILE A 43 -0.72 -5.32 18.13
C ILE A 43 0.49 -5.56 17.24
N LEU A 44 0.59 -4.82 16.15
CA LEU A 44 1.63 -4.94 15.14
C LEU A 44 2.49 -3.68 15.14
N VAL A 45 3.77 -3.82 15.48
CA VAL A 45 4.75 -2.76 15.21
C VAL A 45 5.10 -2.85 13.73
N SER A 46 4.62 -1.90 12.95
CA SER A 46 4.61 -1.95 11.49
C SER A 46 5.47 -0.84 10.90
N ASP A 47 6.24 -1.19 9.88
CA ASP A 47 7.00 -0.28 9.05
C ASP A 47 6.17 0.05 7.81
N PHE A 48 5.86 1.33 7.63
CA PHE A 48 5.12 1.84 6.48
C PHE A 48 6.04 2.53 5.48
N TYR A 49 5.68 2.37 4.21
CA TYR A 49 6.13 3.22 3.12
C TYR A 49 4.93 3.77 2.37
N ILE A 50 5.04 5.02 1.96
CA ILE A 50 3.97 5.75 1.28
C ILE A 50 4.59 6.53 0.15
N PHE A 51 4.11 6.32 -1.07
CA PHE A 51 4.57 7.00 -2.27
C PHE A 51 3.39 7.52 -3.09
N VAL A 52 3.58 8.68 -3.70
CA VAL A 52 2.71 9.25 -4.74
C VAL A 52 3.56 9.58 -5.96
N ASP A 53 2.96 9.60 -7.15
CA ASP A 53 3.65 10.09 -8.34
C ASP A 53 3.64 11.62 -8.39
N LEU A 54 4.67 12.17 -9.05
CA LEU A 54 4.77 13.59 -9.33
C LEU A 54 4.87 13.81 -10.85
N PRO A 55 3.96 14.59 -11.44
CA PRO A 55 4.01 14.90 -12.87
C PRO A 55 5.21 15.79 -13.20
N SER A 56 5.73 15.64 -14.42
CA SER A 56 6.92 16.33 -14.93
C SER A 56 6.81 17.86 -15.05
N GLU A 57 5.64 18.44 -14.81
CA GLU A 57 5.41 19.89 -14.87
C GLU A 57 5.77 20.59 -13.55
N ILE A 58 5.87 19.84 -12.45
CA ILE A 58 6.11 20.36 -11.11
C ILE A 58 7.55 20.06 -10.72
N LYS A 59 8.40 21.09 -10.57
CA LYS A 59 9.79 20.94 -10.06
C LYS A 59 9.83 20.50 -8.60
N GLY A 60 8.90 21.01 -7.82
CA GLY A 60 8.71 20.64 -6.43
C GLY A 60 7.33 21.09 -6.00
N ALA A 61 6.61 20.21 -5.32
CA ALA A 61 5.48 20.66 -4.53
C ALA A 61 6.02 21.20 -3.20
N ASN A 62 5.17 21.86 -2.41
CA ASN A 62 5.45 22.11 -1.00
C ASN A 62 5.64 20.77 -0.28
N PHE A 63 6.85 20.20 -0.35
CA PHE A 63 7.15 18.85 0.12
C PHE A 63 6.80 18.68 1.59
N SER A 64 7.08 19.69 2.42
CA SER A 64 6.69 19.70 3.82
C SER A 64 5.19 19.53 4.02
N ARG A 65 4.36 20.32 3.31
CA ARG A 65 2.90 20.24 3.39
C ARG A 65 2.36 18.92 2.83
N ASN A 66 2.98 18.40 1.78
CA ASN A 66 2.55 17.14 1.19
C ASN A 66 2.90 15.96 2.08
N PHE A 67 4.11 15.93 2.65
CA PHE A 67 4.49 14.92 3.63
C PHE A 67 3.65 15.01 4.90
N GLU A 68 3.37 16.22 5.40
CA GLU A 68 2.48 16.45 6.54
C GLU A 68 1.09 15.86 6.29
N ALA A 69 0.51 16.13 5.11
CA ALA A 69 -0.76 15.52 4.72
C ALA A 69 -0.70 13.99 4.65
N MET A 70 0.41 13.41 4.15
CA MET A 70 0.59 11.96 4.10
C MET A 70 0.66 11.35 5.51
N TYR A 71 1.39 11.99 6.43
CA TYR A 71 1.48 11.55 7.82
C TYR A 71 0.16 11.68 8.56
N GLU A 72 -0.60 12.75 8.32
CA GLU A 72 -1.93 12.96 8.93
C GLU A 72 -2.90 11.87 8.50
N VAL A 73 -2.96 11.56 7.20
CA VAL A 73 -3.82 10.47 6.69
C VAL A 73 -3.41 9.11 7.27
N LEU A 74 -2.10 8.86 7.41
CA LEU A 74 -1.62 7.62 8.03
C LEU A 74 -2.02 7.55 9.51
N GLU A 75 -1.83 8.63 10.27
CA GLU A 75 -2.15 8.67 11.70
C GLU A 75 -3.63 8.45 11.96
N GLU A 76 -4.49 9.14 11.19
CA GLU A 76 -5.93 8.99 11.28
C GLU A 76 -6.34 7.53 11.01
N ALA A 77 -5.83 6.93 9.94
CA ALA A 77 -6.18 5.56 9.57
C ALA A 77 -5.67 4.50 10.57
N VAL A 78 -4.52 4.74 11.21
CA VAL A 78 -3.95 3.82 12.20
C VAL A 78 -4.63 3.95 13.58
N SER A 79 -5.19 5.12 13.88
CA SER A 79 -5.89 5.37 15.14
C SER A 79 -7.20 4.59 15.28
N GLU A 80 -7.79 4.16 14.16
CA GLU A 80 -8.99 3.35 14.12
C GLU A 80 -8.64 1.84 14.11
N PRO A 81 -9.31 1.00 14.93
CA PRO A 81 -9.06 -0.43 14.92
C PRO A 81 -9.48 -1.03 13.57
N THR A 82 -8.58 -1.79 12.94
CA THR A 82 -8.82 -2.40 11.62
C THR A 82 -8.96 -3.90 11.73
N TYR A 83 -9.78 -4.52 10.88
CA TYR A 83 -9.93 -5.99 10.86
C TYR A 83 -8.87 -6.66 9.98
N GLU A 84 -8.47 -5.98 8.91
CA GLU A 84 -7.61 -6.48 7.83
C GLU A 84 -6.56 -5.44 7.46
N VAL A 85 -5.30 -5.88 7.36
CA VAL A 85 -4.14 -5.01 7.10
C VAL A 85 -4.14 -4.47 5.67
N GLU A 86 -4.73 -5.21 4.73
CA GLU A 86 -4.93 -4.80 3.35
C GLU A 86 -5.99 -3.70 3.21
N GLU A 87 -7.02 -3.69 4.08
CA GLU A 87 -8.03 -2.64 4.05
C GLU A 87 -7.43 -1.32 4.55
N LEU A 88 -6.63 -1.37 5.63
CA LEU A 88 -5.86 -0.23 6.13
C LEU A 88 -5.02 0.41 5.01
N CYS A 89 -4.17 -0.39 4.34
CA CYS A 89 -3.33 0.12 3.27
C CYS A 89 -4.17 0.72 2.12
N SER A 90 -5.29 0.07 1.78
CA SER A 90 -6.15 0.53 0.69
C SER A 90 -6.88 1.83 1.01
N GLU A 91 -7.26 2.02 2.27
CA GLU A 91 -7.95 3.22 2.71
C GLU A 91 -7.00 4.41 2.76
N VAL A 92 -5.79 4.20 3.29
CA VAL A 92 -4.72 5.21 3.23
C VAL A 92 -4.43 5.59 1.77
N ALA A 93 -4.28 4.62 0.86
CA ALA A 93 -4.01 4.90 -0.54
C ALA A 93 -5.14 5.70 -1.23
N LYS A 94 -6.40 5.41 -0.89
CA LYS A 94 -7.57 6.18 -1.38
C LYS A 94 -7.53 7.63 -0.88
N ARG A 95 -7.39 7.81 0.45
CA ARG A 95 -7.39 9.13 1.09
C ARG A 95 -6.26 10.01 0.58
N LEU A 96 -5.07 9.44 0.38
CA LEU A 96 -3.93 10.11 -0.23
C LEU A 96 -4.25 10.61 -1.64
N LEU A 97 -4.81 9.74 -2.49
CA LEU A 97 -5.11 10.10 -3.87
C LEU A 97 -6.17 11.21 -3.94
N LEU A 98 -7.12 11.26 -3.00
CA LEU A 98 -8.11 12.33 -2.90
C LEU A 98 -7.51 13.66 -2.42
N ARG A 99 -6.53 13.61 -1.52
CA ARG A 99 -5.88 14.82 -0.96
C ARG A 99 -4.81 15.41 -1.89
N HIS A 100 -4.26 14.59 -2.79
CA HIS A 100 -3.25 14.98 -3.77
C HIS A 100 -3.82 15.00 -5.19
N ASP A 101 -4.42 16.11 -5.61
CA ASP A 101 -5.05 16.24 -6.93
C ASP A 101 -4.09 16.11 -8.11
N TYR A 102 -2.82 16.44 -7.90
CA TYR A 102 -1.78 16.30 -8.92
C TYR A 102 -1.34 14.85 -9.14
N ALA A 103 -1.64 13.94 -8.20
CA ALA A 103 -1.17 12.55 -8.24
C ALA A 103 -2.15 11.68 -9.04
N SER A 104 -1.61 10.89 -9.96
CA SER A 104 -2.38 9.89 -10.71
C SER A 104 -2.41 8.53 -10.00
N THR A 105 -1.46 8.29 -9.11
CA THR A 105 -1.23 7.04 -8.40
C THR A 105 -0.77 7.27 -6.96
N ALA A 106 -1.24 6.42 -6.06
CA ALA A 106 -0.74 6.36 -4.68
C ALA A 106 -0.43 4.90 -4.33
N GLU A 107 0.74 4.67 -3.75
CA GLU A 107 1.25 3.38 -3.32
C GLU A 107 1.49 3.45 -1.80
N VAL A 108 0.87 2.54 -1.07
CA VAL A 108 1.04 2.38 0.38
C VAL A 108 1.38 0.95 0.64
N GLY A 109 2.36 0.70 1.50
CA GLY A 109 2.56 -0.63 2.02
C GLY A 109 3.00 -0.63 3.47
N MET A 110 2.78 -1.77 4.09
CA MET A 110 3.18 -2.06 5.44
C MET A 110 3.92 -3.38 5.50
N ARG A 111 4.90 -3.46 6.40
CA ARG A 111 5.59 -4.68 6.78
C ARG A 111 5.57 -4.79 8.30
N SER A 112 5.26 -5.97 8.83
CA SER A 112 5.28 -6.19 10.27
C SER A 112 5.66 -7.63 10.61
N VAL A 113 6.11 -7.84 11.85
CA VAL A 113 6.38 -9.16 12.39
C VAL A 113 5.15 -9.64 13.16
N TYR A 114 4.60 -10.77 12.73
CA TYR A 114 3.49 -11.45 13.36
C TYR A 114 3.97 -12.72 14.08
N MET A 115 3.63 -12.82 15.37
CA MET A 115 3.97 -13.99 16.18
C MET A 115 2.91 -15.08 16.02
N LEU A 116 3.23 -16.12 15.24
CA LEU A 116 2.38 -17.30 15.06
C LEU A 116 2.46 -18.19 16.30
N LYS A 117 1.29 -18.61 16.81
CA LYS A 117 1.23 -19.64 17.86
C LYS A 117 1.38 -21.02 17.23
N ARG A 118 2.40 -21.76 17.64
CA ARG A 118 2.70 -23.12 17.19
C ARG A 118 2.76 -24.08 18.37
N ARG A 119 2.82 -25.38 18.06
CA ARG A 119 3.05 -26.45 19.04
C ARG A 119 4.23 -27.29 18.59
N THR A 120 5.10 -27.67 19.53
CA THR A 120 6.21 -28.57 19.23
C THR A 120 5.69 -29.94 18.78
N PRO A 121 6.35 -30.60 17.81
CA PRO A 121 5.83 -31.82 17.20
C PRO A 121 5.69 -32.97 18.20
N THR A 122 6.66 -33.12 19.10
CA THR A 122 6.70 -34.22 20.08
C THR A 122 6.03 -33.84 21.39
N LEU A 123 6.51 -32.80 22.08
CA LEU A 123 6.06 -32.46 23.43
C LEU A 123 4.74 -31.66 23.46
N LYS A 124 4.24 -31.21 22.30
CA LYS A 124 3.01 -30.39 22.15
C LYS A 124 2.98 -29.11 22.98
N ILE A 125 4.14 -28.64 23.43
CA ILE A 125 4.32 -27.40 24.19
C ILE A 125 4.02 -26.21 23.28
N GLN A 126 3.35 -25.18 23.81
CA GLN A 126 3.08 -23.93 23.08
C GLN A 126 4.38 -23.18 22.81
N CYS A 127 4.61 -22.79 21.57
CA CYS A 127 5.73 -21.93 21.17
C CYS A 127 5.24 -20.81 20.24
N GLN A 128 6.13 -19.84 19.99
CA GLN A 128 5.89 -18.74 19.08
C GLN A 128 6.93 -18.77 17.96
N GLU A 129 6.47 -18.53 16.74
CA GLU A 129 7.30 -18.47 15.54
C GLU A 129 7.06 -17.11 14.86
N PRO A 130 8.11 -16.30 14.62
CA PRO A 130 7.94 -15.04 13.92
C PRO A 130 7.71 -15.31 12.42
N ALA A 131 6.68 -14.67 11.87
CA ALA A 131 6.48 -14.56 10.43
C ALA A 131 6.41 -13.08 10.06
N THR A 132 7.00 -12.70 8.93
CA THR A 132 6.88 -11.33 8.44
C THR A 132 5.66 -11.24 7.54
N ILE A 133 4.69 -10.40 7.89
CA ILE A 133 3.53 -10.12 7.05
C ILE A 133 3.77 -8.80 6.31
N PHE A 134 3.25 -8.70 5.10
CA PHE A 134 3.26 -7.47 4.34
C PHE A 134 1.96 -7.30 3.58
N ALA A 135 1.50 -6.06 3.49
CA ALA A 135 0.36 -5.67 2.69
C ALA A 135 0.73 -4.43 1.88
N GLU A 136 0.21 -4.35 0.67
CA GLU A 136 0.43 -3.25 -0.25
C GLU A 136 -0.88 -2.90 -0.95
N ALA A 137 -1.13 -1.61 -1.13
CA ALA A 137 -2.24 -1.11 -1.90
C ALA A 137 -1.76 -0.03 -2.88
N LYS A 138 -2.22 -0.15 -4.12
CA LYS A 138 -1.99 0.80 -5.20
C LYS A 138 -3.32 1.34 -5.70
N ALA A 139 -3.54 2.63 -5.49
CA ALA A 139 -4.68 3.38 -6.00
C ALA A 139 -4.30 4.08 -7.31
N PHE A 140 -5.20 4.05 -8.29
CA PHE A 140 -5.04 4.67 -9.60
C PHE A 140 -6.24 5.60 -9.84
N ARG A 141 -5.97 6.87 -10.12
CA ARG A 141 -6.98 7.81 -10.63
C ARG A 141 -7.37 7.34 -12.02
N THR A 142 -8.60 6.87 -12.19
CA THR A 142 -9.08 6.53 -13.52
C THR A 142 -9.33 7.85 -14.24
N PRO A 143 -8.78 8.11 -15.43
CA PRO A 143 -9.32 9.16 -16.28
C PRO A 143 -10.81 8.83 -16.54
N PRO A 144 -11.69 9.84 -16.72
CA PRO A 144 -13.08 9.58 -17.07
C PRO A 144 -13.11 8.67 -18.31
N PRO A 145 -14.06 7.71 -18.40
CA PRO A 145 -14.16 6.87 -19.58
C PRO A 145 -14.33 7.79 -20.79
N THR A 146 -13.37 7.75 -21.71
CA THR A 146 -13.53 8.37 -23.03
C THR A 146 -14.78 7.77 -23.66
N PRO A 147 -15.69 8.59 -24.23
CA PRO A 147 -16.89 8.05 -24.87
C PRO A 147 -16.47 7.04 -25.95
N PRO A 148 -17.18 5.90 -26.08
CA PRO A 148 -16.82 4.89 -27.05
C PRO A 148 -16.87 5.50 -28.46
N THR A 149 -15.74 5.50 -29.15
CA THR A 149 -15.72 5.64 -30.60
C THR A 149 -16.42 4.42 -31.16
N THR A 150 -17.60 4.62 -31.74
CA THR A 150 -18.41 3.58 -32.36
C THR A 150 -17.70 3.04 -33.59
N SER A 151 -16.98 1.94 -33.43
CA SER A 151 -16.66 1.03 -34.53
C SER A 151 -16.71 -0.38 -33.95
N GLY A 152 -17.79 -1.08 -34.28
CA GLY A 152 -18.16 -2.34 -33.67
C GLY A 152 -17.19 -3.46 -33.99
N GLU A 153 -17.08 -4.40 -33.05
CA GLU A 153 -16.88 -5.81 -33.32
C GLU A 153 -17.25 -6.62 -32.07
N SER A 154 -18.04 -7.66 -32.32
CA SER A 154 -18.56 -8.62 -31.37
C SER A 154 -17.48 -9.62 -30.94
N GLY A 155 -17.20 -9.68 -29.64
CA GLY A 155 -16.29 -10.67 -29.06
C GLY A 155 -16.72 -11.05 -27.66
N SER A 156 -17.21 -12.29 -27.53
CA SER A 156 -17.56 -12.96 -26.28
C SER A 156 -16.33 -13.14 -25.38
N GLY A 157 -16.49 -12.88 -24.09
CA GLY A 157 -15.41 -13.05 -23.12
C GLY A 157 -15.90 -12.85 -21.69
N SER A 158 -16.42 -13.92 -21.11
CA SER A 158 -16.64 -14.05 -19.67
C SER A 158 -15.33 -13.87 -18.91
N ARG A 159 -15.34 -13.04 -17.86
CA ARG A 159 -14.40 -13.10 -16.73
C ARG A 159 -14.99 -12.36 -15.54
N THR A 160 -15.65 -13.13 -14.71
CA THR A 160 -16.04 -12.83 -13.35
C THR A 160 -14.79 -12.53 -12.53
N GLY A 161 -14.72 -11.32 -11.97
CA GLY A 161 -13.72 -10.88 -11.01
C GLY A 161 -14.38 -9.88 -10.08
N SER A 162 -14.43 -10.24 -8.80
CA SER A 162 -15.13 -9.59 -7.69
C SER A 162 -14.99 -8.05 -7.69
N ARG A 163 -16.11 -7.38 -7.95
CA ARG A 163 -16.31 -5.95 -7.73
C ARG A 163 -16.65 -5.72 -6.25
N THR A 164 -15.66 -5.35 -5.45
CA THR A 164 -15.91 -4.58 -4.23
C THR A 164 -15.83 -3.10 -4.62
N GLY A 165 -16.99 -2.45 -4.66
CA GLY A 165 -17.12 -1.07 -5.07
C GLY A 165 -16.63 -0.09 -4.01
N SER A 166 -15.98 0.99 -4.46
CA SER A 166 -16.06 2.28 -3.78
C SER A 166 -16.50 3.33 -4.80
N LYS A 167 -17.58 4.05 -4.49
CA LYS A 167 -18.14 5.16 -5.27
C LYS A 167 -17.18 6.34 -5.27
N THR A 168 -16.13 6.27 -6.08
CA THR A 168 -15.25 7.37 -6.50
C THR A 168 -14.44 6.79 -7.66
N GLY A 169 -14.11 7.56 -8.70
CA GLY A 169 -13.46 7.07 -9.93
C GLY A 169 -12.02 6.56 -9.77
N CYS A 170 -11.74 5.73 -8.77
CA CYS A 170 -10.42 5.22 -8.42
C CYS A 170 -10.40 3.69 -8.51
N ARG A 171 -9.43 3.14 -9.26
CA ARG A 171 -9.18 1.69 -9.33
C ARG A 171 -8.12 1.33 -8.30
N ILE A 172 -8.36 0.32 -7.49
CA ILE A 172 -7.43 -0.11 -6.42
C ILE A 172 -6.96 -1.53 -6.68
N LYS A 173 -5.66 -1.76 -6.52
CA LYS A 173 -5.05 -3.09 -6.46
C LYS A 173 -4.51 -3.32 -5.07
N LYS A 174 -4.86 -4.43 -4.44
CA LYS A 174 -4.36 -4.85 -3.13
C LYS A 174 -3.48 -6.08 -3.29
N LEU A 175 -2.45 -6.19 -2.47
CA LEU A 175 -1.57 -7.34 -2.37
C LEU A 175 -1.34 -7.61 -0.89
N ILE A 176 -1.39 -8.89 -0.51
CA ILE A 176 -1.06 -9.36 0.84
C ILE A 176 -0.15 -10.56 0.71
N GLY A 177 0.81 -10.68 1.61
CA GLY A 177 1.73 -11.79 1.65
C GLY A 177 2.32 -12.01 3.03
N ALA A 178 2.94 -13.17 3.18
CA ALA A 178 3.69 -13.54 4.36
C ALA A 178 4.99 -14.21 3.95
N GLU A 179 6.05 -13.89 4.67
CA GLU A 179 7.36 -14.51 4.60
C GLU A 179 7.54 -15.35 5.87
N ILE A 180 7.86 -16.63 5.68
CA ILE A 180 7.96 -17.63 6.73
C ILE A 180 9.35 -18.25 6.65
N VAL A 181 10.00 -18.37 7.81
CA VAL A 181 11.28 -19.09 7.91
C VAL A 181 10.98 -20.57 8.06
N GLY A 182 11.56 -21.39 7.20
CA GLY A 182 11.38 -22.84 7.24
C GLY A 182 12.67 -23.56 6.88
N MET A 183 12.72 -24.84 7.25
CA MET A 183 13.80 -25.73 6.84
C MET A 183 13.34 -26.51 5.61
N THR A 184 14.15 -26.51 4.56
CA THR A 184 13.93 -27.36 3.39
C THR A 184 15.09 -28.33 3.26
N THR A 185 14.83 -29.48 2.65
CA THR A 185 15.86 -30.46 2.31
C THR A 185 15.75 -30.75 0.83
N CYS A 186 16.89 -30.76 0.13
CA CYS A 186 16.91 -31.05 -1.29
C CYS A 186 16.68 -32.56 -1.50
N PRO A 187 15.66 -32.97 -2.28
CA PRO A 187 15.42 -34.40 -2.52
C PRO A 187 16.61 -35.07 -3.21
N CYS A 188 17.33 -34.36 -4.09
CA CYS A 188 18.52 -34.90 -4.76
C CYS A 188 19.64 -35.27 -3.77
N ALA A 189 19.84 -34.47 -2.72
CA ALA A 189 20.83 -34.76 -1.69
C ALA A 189 20.43 -35.97 -0.82
N GLN A 190 19.13 -36.18 -0.60
CA GLN A 190 18.63 -37.34 0.13
C GLN A 190 18.79 -38.65 -0.65
N GLU A 191 18.66 -38.60 -1.98
CA GLU A 191 18.85 -39.77 -2.83
C GLU A 191 20.34 -40.15 -2.98
N LEU A 192 21.24 -39.17 -3.05
CA LEU A 192 22.69 -39.43 -3.20
C LEU A 192 23.33 -40.06 -1.95
N MET A 193 22.70 -39.89 -0.78
CA MET A 193 23.18 -40.38 0.52
C MET A 193 22.57 -41.74 0.91
N ARG A 194 21.75 -42.35 0.04
CA ARG A 194 21.24 -43.71 0.20
C ARG A 194 22.18 -44.74 -0.39
#